data_AF-A0A141RAG9-F1
#
_entry.id   AF-A0A141RAG9-F1
#
_cell.length_a   1.000
_cell.length_b   1.000
_cell.length_c   1.000
_cell.angle_alpha   90.00
_cell.angle_beta   90.00
_cell.angle_gamma   90.00
#
_symmetry.space_group_name_H-M   'P 1'
#
loop_
_entity.id
_entity.type
_entity.pdbx_description
1 polymer ?
#
loop_
_entity_poly.entity_id
_entity_poly.type
_entity_poly.pdbx_seq_one_letter_code
_entity_poly.pdbx_strand_id
1 'polypeptide(L)'
;PLDLAICEAILRRDDYRYAGVIGSQTKRQRFEYRLSGKGFSPQQLARLRCPIGLPEVKGKLPAEIAVAVAAEIIAVYQRTANAGMGG
;
A
#
# COMPACT_ATOMS: atom_id res chain seq x y z
N PRO A 1 -17.62 -0.55 -0.62
CA PRO A 1 -17.18 0.51 0.32
C PRO A 1 -16.19 1.43 -0.42
N LEU A 2 -16.12 2.70 -0.03
CA LEU A 2 -15.40 3.73 -0.78
C LEU A 2 -13.90 3.44 -0.92
N ASP A 3 -13.27 2.92 0.14
CA ASP A 3 -11.87 2.52 0.18
C ASP A 3 -11.51 1.47 -0.90
N LEU A 4 -12.36 0.46 -1.10
CA LEU A 4 -12.16 -0.54 -2.16
C LEU A 4 -12.27 0.09 -3.57
N ALA A 5 -13.23 0.99 -3.76
CA ALA A 5 -13.43 1.64 -5.06
C ALA A 5 -12.25 2.56 -5.43
N ILE A 6 -11.70 3.27 -4.45
CA ILE A 6 -10.49 4.08 -4.63
C ILE A 6 -9.29 3.18 -4.97
N CYS A 7 -9.10 2.07 -4.24
CA CYS A 7 -8.02 1.14 -4.54
C CYS A 7 -8.13 0.55 -5.95
N GLU A 8 -9.32 0.16 -6.37
CA GLU A 8 -9.57 -0.29 -7.74
C GLU A 8 -9.22 0.80 -8.76
N ALA A 9 -9.68 2.03 -8.57
CA ALA A 9 -9.41 3.13 -9.49
C ALA A 9 -7.89 3.41 -9.61
N ILE A 10 -7.17 3.40 -8.49
CA ILE A 10 -5.71 3.56 -8.47
C ILE A 10 -5.02 2.41 -9.22
N LEU A 11 -5.41 1.15 -8.95
CA LEU A 11 -4.84 -0.02 -9.62
C LEU A 11 -5.14 -0.03 -11.13
N ARG A 12 -6.30 0.48 -11.57
CA ARG A 12 -6.62 0.62 -13.00
C ARG A 12 -5.78 1.69 -13.69
N ARG A 13 -5.51 2.80 -13.00
CA ARG A 13 -4.73 3.91 -13.57
C ARG A 13 -3.24 3.55 -13.72
N ASP A 14 -2.74 2.70 -12.83
CA ASP A 14 -1.39 2.09 -12.83
C ASP A 14 -0.17 3.04 -12.82
N ASP A 15 -0.40 4.35 -12.85
CA ASP A 15 0.59 5.43 -12.84
C ASP A 15 1.02 5.88 -11.43
N TYR A 16 0.65 5.13 -10.39
CA TYR A 16 0.93 5.49 -9.00
C TYR A 16 2.31 4.96 -8.56
N ARG A 17 3.04 5.78 -7.81
CA ARG A 17 4.30 5.37 -7.17
C ARG A 17 4.10 4.64 -5.85
N TYR A 18 3.05 4.99 -5.12
CA TYR A 18 2.70 4.39 -3.84
C TYR A 18 1.17 4.35 -3.70
N ALA A 19 0.64 3.21 -3.28
CA ALA A 19 -0.77 3.04 -2.97
C ALA A 19 -0.89 2.21 -1.70
N GLY A 20 -1.59 2.74 -0.70
CA GLY A 20 -1.71 2.07 0.56
C GLY A 20 -2.97 2.45 1.33
N VAL A 21 -3.38 1.55 2.22
CA VAL A 21 -4.63 1.62 2.98
C VAL A 21 -4.34 1.46 4.46
N ILE A 22 -4.83 2.41 5.27
CA ILE A 22 -4.89 2.25 6.73
C ILE A 22 -5.95 1.19 7.05
N GLY A 23 -5.58 0.16 7.81
CA GLY A 23 -6.49 -0.95 8.10
C GLY A 23 -5.82 -2.12 8.79
N SER A 24 -6.36 -3.31 8.57
CA SER A 24 -5.88 -4.56 9.15
C SER A 24 -5.54 -5.58 8.07
N GLN A 25 -4.85 -6.65 8.45
CA GLN A 25 -4.60 -7.80 7.56
C GLN A 25 -5.89 -8.42 7.03
N THR A 26 -6.95 -8.47 7.84
CA THR A 26 -8.27 -8.93 7.39
C THR A 26 -8.86 -8.03 6.29
N LYS A 27 -8.65 -6.70 6.38
CA LYS A 27 -9.05 -5.78 5.31
C LYS A 27 -8.25 -6.06 4.03
N ARG A 28 -6.94 -6.32 4.14
CA ARG A 28 -6.11 -6.72 3.00
C ARG A 28 -6.68 -7.94 2.30
N GLN A 29 -6.90 -9.04 3.01
CA GLN A 29 -7.42 -10.29 2.44
C GLN A 29 -8.76 -10.08 1.73
N ARG A 30 -9.65 -9.27 2.31
CA ARG A 30 -10.93 -8.92 1.70
C ARG A 30 -10.76 -8.14 0.39
N PHE A 31 -9.78 -7.23 0.32
CA PHE A 31 -9.52 -6.44 -0.87
C PHE A 31 -8.93 -7.33 -1.97
N GLU A 32 -7.93 -8.14 -1.64
CA GLU A 32 -7.31 -9.09 -2.57
C GLU A 32 -8.36 -10.02 -3.18
N TYR A 33 -9.24 -10.62 -2.36
CA TYR A 33 -10.32 -11.48 -2.84
C TYR A 33 -11.28 -10.76 -3.81
N ARG A 34 -11.68 -9.52 -3.49
CA ARG A 34 -12.63 -8.78 -4.32
C ARG A 34 -12.02 -8.22 -5.60
N LEU A 35 -10.74 -7.86 -5.57
CA LEU A 35 -10.03 -7.32 -6.71
C LEU A 35 -9.52 -8.45 -7.63
N SER A 36 -9.12 -9.60 -7.09
CA SER A 36 -8.80 -10.76 -7.92
C SER A 36 -10.03 -11.21 -8.73
N GLY A 37 -11.23 -11.22 -8.13
CA GLY A 37 -12.49 -11.45 -8.83
C GLY A 37 -12.85 -10.40 -9.90
N LYS A 38 -12.11 -9.29 -9.97
CA LYS A 38 -12.24 -8.24 -10.99
C LYS A 38 -11.13 -8.28 -12.05
N GLY A 39 -10.25 -9.29 -12.02
CA GLY A 39 -9.21 -9.50 -13.02
C GLY A 39 -7.87 -8.85 -12.71
N PHE A 40 -7.64 -8.33 -11.49
CA PHE A 40 -6.31 -7.83 -11.10
C PHE A 40 -5.34 -8.99 -10.85
N SER A 41 -4.14 -8.89 -11.41
CA SER A 41 -3.10 -9.90 -11.24
C SER A 41 -2.50 -9.88 -9.82
N PRO A 42 -1.91 -10.99 -9.35
CA PRO A 42 -1.19 -11.01 -8.07
C PRO A 42 -0.12 -9.91 -7.96
N GLN A 43 0.54 -9.57 -9.08
CA GLN A 43 1.55 -8.53 -9.15
C GLN A 43 0.95 -7.13 -8.95
N GLN A 44 -0.22 -6.85 -9.55
CA GLN A 44 -0.95 -5.59 -9.30
C GLN A 44 -1.43 -5.50 -7.85
N LEU A 45 -1.95 -6.59 -7.30
CA LEU A 45 -2.41 -6.64 -5.90
C LEU A 45 -1.27 -6.50 -4.89
N ALA A 46 -0.08 -7.01 -5.20
CA ALA A 46 1.11 -6.85 -4.37
C ALA A 46 1.59 -5.40 -4.27
N ARG A 47 1.25 -4.54 -5.25
CA ARG A 47 1.57 -3.10 -5.23
C ARG A 47 0.65 -2.28 -4.34
N LEU A 48 -0.52 -2.80 -3.95
CA LEU A 48 -1.38 -2.17 -2.95
C LEU A 48 -0.92 -2.58 -1.56
N ARG A 49 -0.58 -1.64 -0.67
CA ARG A 49 -0.12 -1.92 0.70
C ARG A 49 -1.25 -1.80 1.72
N CYS A 50 -1.37 -2.78 2.62
CA CYS A 50 -2.38 -2.77 3.68
C CYS A 50 -2.01 -3.81 4.75
N PRO A 51 -1.90 -3.45 6.04
CA PRO A 51 -1.87 -2.08 6.55
C PRO A 51 -0.67 -1.28 6.01
N ILE A 52 -0.81 0.03 5.96
CA ILE A 52 0.34 0.94 5.83
C ILE A 52 0.93 1.25 7.21
N GLY A 53 2.18 1.70 7.19
CA GLY A 53 3.04 1.94 8.34
C GLY A 53 4.15 0.90 8.46
N LEU A 54 5.28 1.35 8.99
CA LEU A 54 6.35 0.46 9.45
C LEU A 54 5.83 -0.49 10.56
N PRO A 55 5.97 -1.82 10.42
CA PRO A 55 5.50 -2.80 11.40
C PRO A 55 6.21 -2.69 12.76
N GLU A 56 7.38 -2.06 12.80
CA GLU A 56 8.15 -1.77 14.00
C GLU A 56 7.44 -0.75 14.91
N VAL A 57 6.61 0.13 14.33
CA VAL A 57 5.83 1.12 15.07
C VAL A 57 4.46 0.54 15.39
N LYS A 58 4.33 -0.07 16.58
CA LYS A 58 3.11 -0.76 17.03
C LYS A 58 2.06 0.15 17.67
N GLY A 59 2.38 1.43 17.77
CA GLY A 59 1.52 2.47 18.32
C GLY A 59 0.17 2.58 17.65
N LYS A 60 -0.88 2.86 18.44
CA LYS A 60 -2.23 3.09 17.93
C LYS A 60 -2.63 4.57 17.99
N LEU A 61 -1.78 5.42 18.56
CA LEU A 61 -2.04 6.86 18.59
C LEU A 61 -1.91 7.44 17.18
N PRO A 62 -2.71 8.46 16.82
CA PRO A 62 -2.63 9.10 15.51
C PRO A 62 -1.22 9.57 15.14
N ALA A 63 -0.46 10.10 16.09
CA ALA A 63 0.92 10.54 15.88
C ALA A 63 1.86 9.38 15.53
N GLU A 64 1.72 8.23 16.21
CA GLU A 64 2.54 7.04 15.95
C GLU A 64 2.23 6.46 14.57
N ILE A 65 0.95 6.41 14.19
CA ILE A 65 0.52 5.98 12.85
C ILE A 65 1.09 6.93 11.79
N ALA A 66 1.03 8.24 12.01
CA ALA A 66 1.56 9.22 11.06
C ALA A 66 3.07 9.05 10.84
N VAL A 67 3.86 8.86 11.91
CA VAL A 67 5.29 8.61 11.82
C VAL A 67 5.58 7.29 11.09
N ALA A 68 4.84 6.22 11.41
CA ALA A 68 4.99 4.92 10.76
C ALA A 68 4.77 5.01 9.24
N VAL A 69 3.72 5.73 8.82
CA VAL A 69 3.37 5.92 7.40
C VAL A 69 4.41 6.79 6.70
N ALA A 70 4.81 7.91 7.30
CA ALA A 70 5.82 8.79 6.73
C ALA A 70 7.16 8.05 6.52
N ALA A 71 7.59 7.27 7.51
CA ALA A 71 8.81 6.48 7.42
C ALA A 71 8.73 5.38 6.35
N GLU A 72 7.57 4.73 6.19
CA GLU A 72 7.37 3.75 5.11
C GLU A 72 7.46 4.39 3.73
N ILE A 73 6.81 5.53 3.51
CA ILE A 73 6.86 6.28 2.25
C ILE A 73 8.30 6.68 1.94
N ILE A 74 9.06 7.10 2.96
CA ILE A 74 10.47 7.42 2.84
C ILE A 74 11.29 6.23 2.34
N ALA A 75 11.12 5.07 2.98
CA ALA A 75 11.82 3.85 2.59
C ALA A 75 11.50 3.42 1.16
N VAL A 76 10.25 3.63 0.69
CA VAL A 76 9.84 3.32 -0.68
C VAL A 76 10.57 4.20 -1.69
N TYR A 77 10.57 5.53 -1.51
CA TYR A 77 11.21 6.40 -2.51
C TYR A 77 12.72 6.22 -2.56
N GLN A 78 13.37 5.93 -1.42
CA GLN A 78 14.82 5.68 -1.37
C GLN A 78 15.19 4.38 -2.09
N ARG A 79 14.37 3.33 -1.95
CA ARG A 79 14.59 2.07 -2.67
C ARG A 79 14.48 2.26 -4.19
N THR A 80 13.54 3.10 -4.65
CA THR A 80 13.42 3.43 -6.08
C THR A 80 14.60 4.27 -6.58
N ALA A 81 15.08 5.23 -5.78
CA ALA A 81 16.24 6.07 -6.15
C ALA A 81 17.52 5.23 -6.29
N ASN A 82 17.76 4.31 -5.34
CA ASN A 82 18.96 3.46 -5.35
C ASN A 82 18.94 2.43 -6.49
N ALA A 83 17.76 1.99 -6.94
CA ALA A 83 17.64 1.08 -8.09
C ALA A 83 18.07 1.73 -9.42
N GLY A 84 18.11 3.07 -9.51
CA GLY A 84 18.54 3.80 -10.71
C GLY A 84 20.04 4.13 -10.77
N MET A 85 20.80 3.87 -9.70
CA MET A 85 22.24 4.19 -9.61
C MET A 85 23.17 2.98 -9.78
N GLY A 86 22.61 1.79 -10.05
CA GLY A 86 23.35 0.53 -10.17
C GLY A 86 23.28 -0.12 -11.55
N GLY A 87 23.03 0.65 -12.62
CA GLY A 87 22.97 0.18 -14.01
C GLY A 87 24.05 0.81 -14.87
#